data_AF-A0A950UVH3-F1
#
_entry.id   AF-A0A950UVH3-F1
#
_cell.length_a   1.000
_cell.length_b   1.000
_cell.length_c   1.000
_cell.angle_alpha   90.00
_cell.angle_beta   90.00
_cell.angle_gamma   90.00
#
_symmetry.space_group_name_H-M   'P 1'
#
loop_
_entity.id
_entity.type
_entity.pdbx_description
1 polymer ?
#
loop_
_entity_poly.entity_id
_entity_poly.type
_entity_poly.pdbx_seq_one_letter_code
_entity_poly.pdbx_strand_id
1 'polypeptide(L)'
;GPVAWRVRASFLPGPNATVQEKLSSVLMHEIDLTHGAVLETGCVYIVPLLEYADFSHRVAGSANPKSSTGRIDVFTRLITDRARAFDRVEPGYKGPLYAEISPRTFPVLVRKGSKLNQLRIRRGTPTFTDTHLRRLHEQHPLVDGEADIDGGLGFSIDLKGNGQRIGWRAKRHTGVIDVDRSGALDPHEFWDSIDANAAGNLVLDPDEFYILVSREALAIPPDHAAEMVPIDPLVGEFRVHYAGFFDPGFGYEPGKPPAARGVLEVRSREVPFILEHGQIIGRLVFERLTDPPPDVYGSGIGSNYQRQGLKLSKHFKLP
;
A
#
# COMPACT_ATOMS: atom_id res chain seq x y z
N GLY A 1 18.56 -5.30 -3.33
CA GLY A 1 20.02 -5.54 -3.40
C GLY A 1 20.44 -5.76 -4.84
N PRO A 2 21.65 -6.26 -5.11
CA PRO A 2 22.15 -6.57 -6.45
C PRO A 2 21.66 -7.90 -7.02
N VAL A 3 20.99 -8.75 -6.23
CA VAL A 3 20.60 -10.10 -6.64
C VAL A 3 19.14 -10.35 -6.29
N ALA A 4 18.42 -11.06 -7.16
CA ALA A 4 17.12 -11.68 -6.90
C ALA A 4 17.21 -13.20 -7.01
N TRP A 5 16.53 -13.90 -6.11
CA TRP A 5 16.39 -15.34 -6.16
C TRP A 5 14.98 -15.70 -6.58
N ARG A 6 14.82 -16.25 -7.78
CA ARG A 6 13.55 -16.85 -8.21
C ARG A 6 13.34 -18.12 -7.41
N VAL A 7 12.22 -18.20 -6.71
CA VAL A 7 11.85 -19.33 -5.86
C VAL A 7 10.55 -19.96 -6.34
N ARG A 8 10.38 -21.26 -6.07
CA ARG A 8 9.16 -21.98 -6.49
C ARG A 8 7.90 -21.52 -5.76
N ALA A 9 8.04 -21.02 -4.53
CA ALA A 9 6.94 -20.62 -3.66
C ALA A 9 7.43 -19.65 -2.57
N SER A 10 6.50 -18.83 -2.08
CA SER A 10 6.69 -17.99 -0.88
C SER A 10 6.94 -18.86 0.36
N PHE A 11 7.66 -18.33 1.35
CA PHE A 11 7.90 -19.01 2.62
C PHE A 11 8.14 -18.03 3.78
N LEU A 12 7.86 -18.50 4.99
CA LEU A 12 8.38 -17.90 6.23
C LEU A 12 9.51 -18.77 6.77
N PRO A 13 10.63 -18.18 7.23
CA PRO A 13 11.74 -18.97 7.74
C PRO A 13 11.39 -19.74 9.02
N GLY A 14 10.49 -19.20 9.84
CA GLY A 14 10.12 -19.77 11.13
C GLY A 14 11.18 -19.49 12.20
N PRO A 15 10.89 -19.76 13.49
CA PRO A 15 11.71 -19.26 14.61
C PRO A 15 13.16 -19.77 14.65
N ASN A 16 13.46 -20.86 13.94
CA ASN A 16 14.71 -21.61 14.08
C ASN A 16 15.58 -21.59 12.82
N ALA A 17 15.27 -20.75 11.84
CA ALA A 17 16.05 -20.65 10.61
C ALA A 17 16.18 -19.20 10.13
N THR A 18 17.23 -18.94 9.36
CA THR A 18 17.41 -17.74 8.54
C THR A 18 16.71 -17.90 7.20
N VAL A 19 16.54 -16.79 6.49
CA VAL A 19 16.02 -16.80 5.12
C VAL A 19 16.96 -17.58 4.20
N GLN A 20 18.28 -17.40 4.34
CA GLN A 20 19.27 -18.07 3.51
C GLN A 20 19.27 -19.59 3.68
N GLU A 21 19.17 -20.09 4.92
CA GLU A 21 19.11 -21.54 5.18
C GLU A 21 17.91 -22.19 4.46
N LYS A 22 16.74 -21.52 4.49
CA LYS A 22 15.52 -22.01 3.82
C LYS A 22 15.57 -21.88 2.31
N LEU A 23 16.22 -20.83 1.80
CA LEU A 23 16.31 -20.54 0.38
C LEU A 23 16.86 -21.73 -0.41
N SER A 24 17.87 -22.43 0.12
CA SER A 24 18.49 -23.62 -0.50
C SER A 24 17.48 -24.69 -0.95
N SER A 25 16.35 -24.82 -0.26
CA SER A 25 15.32 -25.83 -0.53
C SER A 25 14.29 -25.43 -1.59
N VAL A 26 14.20 -24.13 -1.92
CA VAL A 26 13.16 -23.54 -2.78
C VAL A 26 13.72 -22.73 -3.96
N LEU A 27 15.02 -22.44 -3.95
CA LEU A 27 15.73 -21.70 -4.99
C LEU A 27 15.61 -22.43 -6.33
N MET A 28 15.27 -21.68 -7.37
CA MET A 28 15.25 -22.17 -8.75
C MET A 28 16.36 -21.52 -9.57
N HIS A 29 16.53 -20.21 -9.43
CA HIS A 29 17.47 -19.45 -10.25
C HIS A 29 17.88 -18.15 -9.56
N GLU A 30 19.15 -17.77 -9.74
CA GLU A 30 19.68 -16.49 -9.31
C GLU A 30 19.69 -15.50 -10.49
N ILE A 31 19.27 -14.26 -10.24
CA ILE A 31 19.14 -13.20 -11.24
C ILE A 31 19.94 -11.99 -10.77
N ASP A 32 20.84 -11.50 -11.63
CA ASP A 32 21.55 -10.24 -11.40
C ASP A 32 20.61 -9.05 -11.60
N LEU A 33 20.56 -8.16 -10.60
CA LEU A 33 19.80 -6.91 -10.62
C LEU A 33 20.69 -5.68 -10.81
N THR A 34 21.98 -5.84 -11.03
CA THR A 34 22.92 -4.70 -11.10
C THR A 34 22.55 -3.72 -12.22
N HIS A 35 22.20 -4.22 -13.41
CA HIS A 35 21.75 -3.42 -14.56
C HIS A 35 20.23 -3.46 -14.78
N GLY A 36 19.55 -4.31 -14.01
CA GLY A 36 18.10 -4.49 -14.01
C GLY A 36 17.65 -5.78 -14.70
N ALA A 37 16.57 -6.34 -14.19
CA ALA A 37 15.95 -7.55 -14.69
C ALA A 37 14.42 -7.47 -14.63
N VAL A 38 13.77 -8.13 -15.57
CA VAL A 38 12.31 -8.27 -15.58
C VAL A 38 11.92 -9.36 -14.59
N LEU A 39 11.00 -9.01 -13.69
CA LEU A 39 10.28 -9.92 -12.83
C LEU A 39 8.92 -10.17 -13.46
N GLU A 40 8.66 -11.43 -13.81
CA GLU A 40 7.46 -11.85 -14.53
C GLU A 40 6.27 -12.02 -13.60
N THR A 41 5.08 -11.89 -14.18
CA THR A 41 3.83 -12.11 -13.44
C THR A 41 3.70 -13.55 -12.96
N GLY A 42 3.10 -13.74 -11.79
CA GLY A 42 2.89 -15.06 -11.20
C GLY A 42 4.16 -15.76 -10.68
N CYS A 43 5.34 -15.15 -10.82
CA CYS A 43 6.59 -15.63 -10.24
C CYS A 43 6.83 -15.02 -8.85
N VAL A 44 7.66 -15.70 -8.05
CA VAL A 44 8.06 -15.25 -6.71
C VAL A 44 9.57 -15.06 -6.66
N TYR A 45 10.00 -13.91 -6.16
CA TYR A 45 11.40 -13.52 -6.07
C TYR A 45 11.73 -13.07 -4.65
N ILE A 46 12.83 -13.56 -4.09
CA ILE A 46 13.38 -13.08 -2.82
C ILE A 46 14.61 -12.22 -3.11
N VAL A 47 14.62 -10.98 -2.59
CA VAL A 47 15.68 -10.00 -2.84
C VAL A 47 16.25 -9.55 -1.50
N PRO A 48 17.54 -9.80 -1.19
CA PRO A 48 18.21 -9.14 -0.07
C PRO A 48 18.15 -7.63 -0.25
N LEU A 49 17.69 -6.93 0.77
CA LEU A 49 17.66 -5.47 0.78
C LEU A 49 19.06 -4.91 1.04
N LEU A 50 19.26 -3.62 0.72
CA LEU A 50 20.53 -2.95 1.01
C LEU A 50 20.62 -2.58 2.49
N GLU A 51 19.47 -2.35 3.11
CA GLU A 51 19.29 -1.97 4.50
C GLU A 51 19.48 -3.17 5.44
N TYR A 52 20.01 -2.89 6.62
CA TYR A 52 20.19 -3.83 7.72
C TYR A 52 19.50 -3.27 8.97
N ALA A 53 18.85 -4.13 9.76
CA ALA A 53 18.18 -3.71 10.98
C ALA A 53 19.02 -4.09 12.21
N ASP A 54 19.27 -3.11 13.08
CA ASP A 54 19.84 -3.31 14.42
C ASP A 54 18.94 -2.58 15.43
N PHE A 55 17.88 -3.26 15.86
CA PHE A 55 16.87 -2.70 16.75
C PHE A 55 17.18 -2.98 18.21
N SER A 56 16.85 -2.04 19.09
CA SER A 56 16.82 -2.29 20.53
C SER A 56 15.57 -3.07 20.92
N HIS A 57 15.55 -3.67 22.13
CA HIS A 57 14.39 -4.40 22.65
C HIS A 57 13.11 -3.57 22.85
N ARG A 58 13.16 -2.25 22.63
CA ARG A 58 11.98 -1.36 22.69
C ARG A 58 11.51 -0.87 21.33
N VAL A 59 12.22 -1.22 20.25
CA VAL A 59 11.98 -0.72 18.90
C VAL A 59 11.54 -1.87 18.01
N ALA A 60 10.39 -1.73 17.37
CA ALA A 60 9.88 -2.67 16.39
C ALA A 60 9.63 -1.96 15.07
N GLY A 61 9.36 -2.71 14.02
CA GLY A 61 8.99 -2.16 12.72
C GLY A 61 7.85 -2.93 12.07
N SER A 62 7.01 -2.21 11.34
CA SER A 62 6.04 -2.79 10.41
C SER A 62 6.33 -2.32 8.99
N ALA A 63 6.22 -3.20 8.01
CA ALA A 63 6.43 -2.87 6.62
C ALA A 63 5.13 -2.94 5.82
N ASN A 64 5.07 -2.24 4.70
CA ASN A 64 4.00 -2.36 3.73
C ASN A 64 4.53 -1.90 2.37
N PRO A 65 3.95 -2.38 1.25
CA PRO A 65 4.27 -1.85 -0.07
C PRO A 65 4.11 -0.33 -0.12
N LYS A 66 4.92 0.32 -0.95
CA LYS A 66 4.69 1.73 -1.31
C LYS A 66 3.42 1.81 -2.15
N SER A 67 2.69 2.92 -2.04
CA SER A 67 1.47 3.12 -2.83
C SER A 67 1.73 3.05 -4.35
N SER A 68 2.90 3.47 -4.84
CA SER A 68 3.27 3.30 -6.25
C SER A 68 3.40 1.83 -6.68
N THR A 69 3.78 0.95 -5.76
CA THR A 69 3.94 -0.49 -5.95
C THR A 69 2.59 -1.20 -5.90
N GLY A 70 1.73 -0.83 -4.95
CA GLY A 70 0.35 -1.29 -4.90
C GLY A 70 -0.42 -0.95 -6.17
N ARG A 71 -0.31 0.30 -6.66
CA ARG A 71 -0.97 0.76 -7.91
C ARG A 71 -0.53 0.07 -9.19
N ILE A 72 0.48 -0.79 -9.17
CA ILE A 72 0.88 -1.63 -10.31
C ILE A 72 0.73 -3.13 -10.01
N ASP A 73 -0.06 -3.45 -8.98
CA ASP A 73 -0.38 -4.80 -8.56
C ASP A 73 0.86 -5.69 -8.35
N VAL A 74 1.90 -5.12 -7.73
CA VAL A 74 3.09 -5.87 -7.34
C VAL A 74 2.97 -6.20 -5.86
N PHE A 75 2.83 -7.49 -5.57
CA PHE A 75 2.83 -7.97 -4.20
C PHE A 75 4.25 -7.91 -3.64
N THR A 76 4.40 -7.29 -2.47
CA THR A 76 5.66 -7.29 -1.74
C THR A 76 5.47 -7.58 -0.27
N ARG A 77 6.39 -8.36 0.31
CA ARG A 77 6.45 -8.63 1.75
C ARG A 77 7.87 -8.47 2.26
N LEU A 78 8.05 -7.85 3.42
CA LEU A 78 9.33 -7.86 4.13
C LEU A 78 9.47 -9.19 4.88
N ILE A 79 10.64 -9.80 4.78
CA ILE A 79 11.04 -11.00 5.54
C ILE A 79 12.27 -10.66 6.37
N THR A 80 12.26 -11.11 7.62
CA THR A 80 13.41 -11.10 8.53
C THR A 80 13.86 -12.52 8.83
N ASP A 81 15.10 -12.70 9.25
CA ASP A 81 15.54 -13.99 9.78
C ASP A 81 14.70 -14.36 11.01
N ARG A 82 14.41 -15.65 11.16
CA ARG A 82 13.58 -16.19 12.25
C ARG A 82 12.13 -15.67 12.30
N ALA A 83 11.66 -15.01 11.24
CA ALA A 83 10.32 -14.44 11.15
C ALA A 83 9.21 -15.50 11.28
N ARG A 84 8.17 -15.15 12.05
CA ARG A 84 6.90 -15.88 12.16
C ARG A 84 5.75 -15.22 11.39
N ALA A 85 5.96 -13.99 10.94
CA ALA A 85 5.02 -13.22 10.16
C ALA A 85 5.81 -12.36 9.18
N PHE A 86 5.21 -12.13 8.01
CA PHE A 86 5.72 -11.13 7.07
C PHE A 86 5.54 -9.72 7.64
N ASP A 87 6.28 -8.77 7.08
CA ASP A 87 6.10 -7.34 7.32
C ASP A 87 6.33 -6.89 8.76
N ARG A 88 6.96 -7.72 9.58
CA ARG A 88 7.31 -7.41 10.97
C ARG A 88 8.81 -7.52 11.19
N VAL A 89 9.34 -6.52 11.86
CA VAL A 89 10.69 -6.51 12.43
C VAL A 89 10.53 -6.48 13.95
N GLU A 90 10.84 -7.61 14.58
CA GLU A 90 10.62 -7.81 16.01
C GLU A 90 11.52 -6.92 16.88
N PRO A 91 11.09 -6.58 18.12
CA PRO A 91 11.94 -5.90 19.08
C PRO A 91 13.26 -6.61 19.31
N GLY A 92 14.37 -5.87 19.25
CA GLY A 92 15.70 -6.43 19.43
C GLY A 92 16.27 -7.16 18.20
N TYR A 93 15.56 -7.14 17.06
CA TYR A 93 16.03 -7.80 15.85
C TYR A 93 17.35 -7.20 15.36
N LYS A 94 18.32 -8.09 15.08
CA LYS A 94 19.60 -7.76 14.47
C LYS A 94 19.84 -8.67 13.30
N GLY A 95 19.72 -8.16 12.08
CA GLY A 95 19.85 -9.00 10.91
C GLY A 95 19.57 -8.32 9.58
N PRO A 96 19.84 -9.05 8.49
CA PRO A 96 19.50 -8.62 7.13
C PRO A 96 17.98 -8.50 6.96
N LEU A 97 17.58 -7.73 5.96
CA LEU A 97 16.20 -7.62 5.52
C LEU A 97 16.06 -8.17 4.10
N TYR A 98 14.92 -8.79 3.80
CA TYR A 98 14.63 -9.31 2.47
C TYR A 98 13.25 -8.83 2.01
N ALA A 99 13.09 -8.59 0.72
CA ALA A 99 11.78 -8.40 0.11
C ALA A 99 11.41 -9.63 -0.72
N GLU A 100 10.26 -10.22 -0.41
CA GLU A 100 9.54 -11.03 -1.38
C GLU A 100 8.84 -10.11 -2.36
N ILE A 101 8.95 -10.39 -3.66
CA ILE A 101 8.33 -9.63 -4.74
C ILE A 101 7.62 -10.63 -5.65
N SER A 102 6.34 -10.37 -5.94
CA SER A 102 5.55 -11.17 -6.86
C SER A 102 4.62 -10.25 -7.67
N PRO A 103 4.99 -9.91 -8.90
CA PRO A 103 4.12 -9.15 -9.79
C PRO A 103 2.86 -9.96 -10.11
N ARG A 104 1.68 -9.35 -10.03
CA ARG A 104 0.40 -10.04 -10.28
C ARG A 104 -0.14 -9.72 -11.67
N THR A 105 -0.36 -8.44 -11.95
CA THR A 105 -0.97 -8.02 -13.23
C THR A 105 0.06 -7.59 -14.27
N PHE A 106 1.06 -6.80 -13.89
CA PHE A 106 2.06 -6.27 -14.81
C PHE A 106 3.44 -6.88 -14.54
N PRO A 107 4.19 -7.32 -15.56
CA PRO A 107 5.61 -7.63 -15.38
C PRO A 107 6.37 -6.33 -15.09
N VAL A 108 7.42 -6.41 -14.26
CA VAL A 108 8.14 -5.21 -13.80
C VAL A 108 9.64 -5.33 -13.98
N LEU A 109 10.26 -4.25 -14.41
CA LEU A 109 11.72 -4.11 -14.48
C LEU A 109 12.22 -3.47 -13.17
N VAL A 110 13.05 -4.20 -12.44
CA VAL A 110 13.67 -3.75 -11.19
C VAL A 110 15.18 -3.85 -11.27
N ARG A 111 15.89 -3.07 -10.45
CA ARG A 111 17.35 -3.07 -10.37
C ARG A 111 17.83 -2.78 -8.94
N LYS A 112 19.13 -2.89 -8.71
CA LYS A 112 19.74 -2.47 -7.44
C LYS A 112 19.36 -1.02 -7.14
N GLY A 113 18.74 -0.80 -5.98
CA GLY A 113 18.28 0.51 -5.53
C GLY A 113 16.82 0.84 -5.83
N SER A 114 16.10 -0.03 -6.57
CA SER A 114 14.65 0.12 -6.73
C SER A 114 13.94 0.03 -5.37
N LYS A 115 12.97 0.93 -5.15
CA LYS A 115 12.25 1.10 -3.87
C LYS A 115 10.79 0.68 -4.01
N LEU A 116 10.45 -0.50 -3.50
CA LEU A 116 9.09 -1.07 -3.58
C LEU A 116 8.39 -1.21 -2.23
N ASN A 117 9.14 -1.44 -1.15
CA ASN A 117 8.64 -1.63 0.21
C ASN A 117 9.10 -0.46 1.10
N GLN A 118 8.43 -0.25 2.22
CA GLN A 118 8.73 0.80 3.20
C GLN A 118 8.49 0.27 4.62
N LEU A 119 9.30 0.75 5.57
CA LEU A 119 9.31 0.31 6.97
C LEU A 119 8.97 1.48 7.89
N ARG A 120 7.93 1.34 8.71
CA ARG A 120 7.61 2.27 9.79
C ARG A 120 8.16 1.72 11.10
N ILE A 121 9.01 2.50 11.75
CA ILE A 121 9.67 2.13 13.01
C ILE A 121 8.88 2.74 14.17
N ARG A 122 8.64 1.94 15.20
CA ARG A 122 7.88 2.33 16.40
C ARG A 122 8.63 1.99 17.67
N ARG A 123 8.43 2.79 18.71
CA ARG A 123 8.96 2.53 20.06
C ARG A 123 7.82 2.24 21.02
N GLY A 124 7.86 1.07 21.64
CA GLY A 124 6.79 0.60 22.52
C GLY A 124 5.49 0.27 21.78
N THR A 125 4.39 0.24 22.53
CA THR A 125 3.05 -0.13 22.03
C THR A 125 2.05 0.98 22.40
N PRO A 126 2.16 2.17 21.80
CA PRO A 126 1.24 3.26 22.12
C PRO A 126 -0.18 2.87 21.72
N THR A 127 -1.14 3.04 22.62
CA THR A 127 -2.56 2.81 22.34
C THR A 127 -3.19 4.10 21.81
N PHE A 128 -3.89 3.99 20.68
CA PHE A 128 -4.69 5.07 20.13
C PHE A 128 -6.14 4.60 20.03
N THR A 129 -6.95 5.01 21.00
CA THR A 129 -8.33 4.55 21.15
C THR A 129 -9.30 5.41 20.35
N ASP A 130 -10.51 4.91 20.12
CA ASP A 130 -11.58 5.70 19.50
C ASP A 130 -11.90 6.98 20.26
N THR A 131 -11.74 7.00 21.59
CA THR A 131 -11.86 8.22 22.39
C THR A 131 -10.78 9.25 22.01
N HIS A 132 -9.54 8.82 21.80
CA HIS A 132 -8.48 9.70 21.32
C HIS A 132 -8.77 10.19 19.90
N LEU A 133 -9.28 9.30 19.03
CA LEU A 133 -9.60 9.64 17.65
C LEU A 133 -10.75 10.64 17.53
N ARG A 134 -11.81 10.50 18.34
CA ARG A 134 -12.92 11.48 18.40
C ARG A 134 -12.41 12.86 18.86
N ARG A 135 -11.60 12.91 19.92
CA ARG A 135 -10.98 14.17 20.39
C ARG A 135 -10.07 14.79 19.33
N LEU A 136 -9.30 13.98 18.61
CA LEU A 136 -8.46 14.45 17.52
C LEU A 136 -9.32 15.07 16.40
N HIS A 137 -10.44 14.42 16.04
CA HIS A 137 -11.38 14.92 15.04
C HIS A 137 -12.04 16.24 15.44
N GLU A 138 -12.37 16.42 16.72
CA GLU A 138 -12.90 17.69 17.26
C GLU A 138 -11.88 18.84 17.16
N GLN A 139 -10.58 18.55 17.34
CA GLN A 139 -9.50 19.54 17.24
C GLN A 139 -9.09 19.82 15.78
N HIS A 140 -9.07 18.77 14.98
CA HIS A 140 -8.65 18.76 13.58
C HIS A 140 -9.60 17.87 12.78
N PRO A 141 -10.49 18.42 11.93
CA PRO A 141 -11.37 17.62 11.10
C PRO A 141 -10.56 16.59 10.28
N LEU A 142 -10.81 15.31 10.53
CA LEU A 142 -10.11 14.18 9.88
C LEU A 142 -10.82 13.67 8.62
N VAL A 143 -12.11 13.97 8.49
CA VAL A 143 -12.97 13.62 7.36
C VAL A 143 -13.89 14.80 7.02
N ASP A 144 -14.26 14.97 5.76
CA ASP A 144 -15.13 16.03 5.24
C ASP A 144 -16.64 15.81 5.47
N GLY A 145 -17.00 15.03 6.49
CA GLY A 145 -18.38 14.68 6.83
C GLY A 145 -18.50 14.08 8.23
N GLU A 146 -19.58 13.34 8.48
CA GLU A 146 -19.76 12.63 9.75
C GLU A 146 -18.71 11.51 9.89
N ALA A 147 -18.00 11.50 11.03
CA ALA A 147 -16.95 10.53 11.29
C ALA A 147 -17.52 9.21 11.81
N ASP A 148 -17.41 8.15 11.02
CA ASP A 148 -17.62 6.77 11.48
C ASP A 148 -16.37 6.29 12.22
N ILE A 149 -16.45 6.16 13.55
CA ILE A 149 -15.32 5.76 14.41
C ILE A 149 -15.70 4.52 15.21
N ASP A 150 -15.09 3.39 14.81
CA ASP A 150 -15.23 2.07 15.42
C ASP A 150 -13.95 1.25 15.16
N GLY A 151 -12.99 1.29 16.10
CA GLY A 151 -11.68 0.69 15.91
C GLY A 151 -10.83 1.37 14.83
N GLY A 152 -11.07 2.66 14.58
CA GLY A 152 -10.46 3.46 13.50
C GLY A 152 -11.49 4.30 12.75
N LEU A 153 -11.02 5.22 11.90
CA LEU A 153 -11.86 6.08 11.07
C LEU A 153 -12.30 5.33 9.81
N GLY A 154 -13.60 5.04 9.70
CA GLY A 154 -14.20 4.41 8.53
C GLY A 154 -14.17 5.31 7.29
N PHE A 155 -13.98 4.69 6.13
CA PHE A 155 -14.15 5.34 4.84
C PHE A 155 -14.75 4.35 3.83
N SER A 156 -15.43 4.92 2.85
CA SER A 156 -16.29 4.23 1.90
C SER A 156 -15.88 4.53 0.46
N ILE A 157 -16.44 3.76 -0.46
CA ILE A 157 -16.09 3.83 -1.88
C ILE A 157 -16.93 4.88 -2.65
N ASP A 158 -16.28 5.64 -3.54
CA ASP A 158 -16.97 6.50 -4.50
C ASP A 158 -17.16 5.80 -5.85
N LEU A 159 -18.41 5.42 -6.17
CA LEU A 159 -18.80 4.87 -7.48
C LEU A 159 -19.79 5.77 -8.22
N LYS A 160 -19.93 7.03 -7.78
CA LYS A 160 -20.67 8.06 -8.52
C LYS A 160 -19.73 8.98 -9.28
N GLY A 161 -18.51 9.18 -8.78
CA GLY A 161 -17.42 9.89 -9.49
C GLY A 161 -17.80 11.31 -9.92
N ASN A 162 -18.76 11.94 -9.22
CA ASN A 162 -19.39 13.19 -9.63
C ASN A 162 -19.87 13.20 -11.10
N GLY A 163 -20.34 12.06 -11.63
CA GLY A 163 -20.80 11.90 -13.01
C GLY A 163 -19.70 11.69 -14.05
N GLN A 164 -18.47 11.35 -13.62
CA GLN A 164 -17.31 11.12 -14.48
C GLN A 164 -16.73 9.70 -14.28
N ARG A 165 -15.42 9.55 -14.49
CA ARG A 165 -14.63 8.35 -14.23
C ARG A 165 -14.63 8.00 -12.74
N ILE A 166 -14.96 6.75 -12.42
CA ILE A 166 -14.96 6.20 -11.05
C ILE A 166 -13.70 5.38 -10.74
N GLY A 167 -12.98 4.94 -11.77
CA GLY A 167 -11.82 4.10 -11.56
C GLY A 167 -11.07 3.70 -12.81
N TRP A 168 -10.16 2.76 -12.61
CA TRP A 168 -9.40 2.10 -13.67
C TRP A 168 -9.39 0.59 -13.43
N ARG A 169 -9.57 -0.18 -14.50
CA ARG A 169 -9.32 -1.63 -14.49
C ARG A 169 -8.01 -1.91 -15.21
N ALA A 170 -7.15 -2.73 -14.63
CA ALA A 170 -5.89 -3.09 -15.25
C ALA A 170 -6.12 -3.95 -16.50
N LYS A 171 -5.37 -3.66 -17.57
CA LYS A 171 -5.34 -4.52 -18.76
C LYS A 171 -4.47 -5.74 -18.51
N ARG A 172 -4.83 -6.86 -19.14
CA ARG A 172 -3.98 -8.05 -19.24
C ARG A 172 -3.04 -7.91 -20.44
N HIS A 173 -1.90 -8.63 -20.40
CA HIS A 173 -0.95 -8.73 -21.51
C HIS A 173 -0.36 -7.38 -21.98
N THR A 174 0.12 -6.56 -21.04
CA THR A 174 0.75 -5.27 -21.32
C THR A 174 2.26 -5.38 -21.55
N GLY A 175 2.91 -4.24 -21.81
CA GLY A 175 4.36 -4.12 -21.70
C GLY A 175 4.87 -4.18 -20.24
N VAL A 176 6.19 -4.04 -20.07
CA VAL A 176 6.87 -4.06 -18.77
C VAL A 176 6.87 -2.68 -18.13
N ILE A 177 6.62 -2.60 -16.83
CA ILE A 177 6.71 -1.36 -16.05
C ILE A 177 8.09 -1.24 -15.41
N ASP A 178 8.86 -0.21 -15.79
CA ASP A 178 10.10 0.17 -15.08
C ASP A 178 9.76 0.94 -13.79
N VAL A 179 9.99 0.31 -12.64
CA VAL A 179 9.60 0.86 -11.32
C VAL A 179 10.39 2.09 -10.89
N ASP A 180 11.47 2.44 -11.60
CA ASP A 180 12.28 3.63 -11.28
C ASP A 180 12.01 4.79 -12.23
N ARG A 181 11.30 4.56 -13.35
CA ARG A 181 10.91 5.64 -14.28
C ARG A 181 9.53 6.18 -13.91
N SER A 182 9.41 7.51 -13.88
CA SER A 182 8.16 8.21 -13.56
C SER A 182 7.66 8.96 -14.80
N GLY A 183 6.34 9.00 -15.01
CA GLY A 183 5.72 9.71 -16.14
C GLY A 183 6.10 9.19 -17.53
N ALA A 184 6.54 7.94 -17.63
CA ALA A 184 7.07 7.39 -18.88
C ALA A 184 5.99 6.68 -19.71
N LEU A 185 5.01 6.07 -19.05
CA LEU A 185 4.02 5.18 -19.68
C LEU A 185 2.72 5.91 -20.00
N ASP A 186 2.08 5.55 -21.10
CA ASP A 186 0.71 5.97 -21.40
C ASP A 186 -0.28 5.16 -20.54
N PRO A 187 -1.11 5.78 -19.69
CA PRO A 187 -2.19 5.12 -18.97
C PRO A 187 -3.01 4.15 -19.82
N HIS A 188 -3.36 4.52 -21.05
CA HIS A 188 -4.30 3.76 -21.89
C HIS A 188 -3.70 2.48 -22.47
N GLU A 189 -2.38 2.31 -22.43
CA GLU A 189 -1.73 1.03 -22.80
C GLU A 189 -1.88 -0.03 -21.68
N PHE A 190 -2.13 0.40 -20.44
CA PHE A 190 -2.12 -0.47 -19.26
C PHE A 190 -3.45 -0.53 -18.52
N TRP A 191 -4.37 0.41 -18.77
CA TRP A 191 -5.60 0.56 -18.01
C TRP A 191 -6.80 0.86 -18.91
N ASP A 192 -7.95 0.28 -18.56
CA ASP A 192 -9.27 0.66 -19.05
C ASP A 192 -9.91 1.67 -18.08
N SER A 193 -10.47 2.76 -18.61
CA SER A 193 -11.28 3.70 -17.83
C SER A 193 -12.58 3.03 -17.38
N ILE A 194 -13.00 3.29 -16.15
CA ILE A 194 -14.32 2.90 -15.65
C ILE A 194 -15.12 4.16 -15.39
N ASP A 195 -16.24 4.31 -16.07
CA ASP A 195 -17.14 5.46 -15.93
C ASP A 195 -18.30 5.14 -14.99
N ALA A 196 -18.83 6.16 -14.32
CA ALA A 196 -20.01 6.00 -13.46
C ALA A 196 -21.22 5.52 -14.27
N ASN A 197 -21.99 4.60 -13.67
CA ASN A 197 -23.29 4.20 -14.21
C ASN A 197 -24.43 4.77 -13.37
N ALA A 198 -25.67 4.73 -13.90
CA ALA A 198 -26.85 5.25 -13.23
C ALA A 198 -27.19 4.52 -11.90
N ALA A 199 -26.74 3.26 -11.74
CA ALA A 199 -26.98 2.47 -10.55
C ALA A 199 -26.00 2.78 -9.40
N GLY A 200 -24.86 3.42 -9.69
CA GLY A 200 -23.84 3.74 -8.69
C GLY A 200 -23.16 2.49 -8.10
N ASN A 201 -22.98 1.44 -8.90
CA ASN A 201 -22.34 0.19 -8.49
C ASN A 201 -21.26 -0.26 -9.48
N LEU A 202 -20.43 -1.22 -9.08
CA LEU A 202 -19.39 -1.83 -9.89
C LEU A 202 -19.31 -3.32 -9.57
N VAL A 203 -19.34 -4.18 -10.59
CA VAL A 203 -19.03 -5.61 -10.42
C VAL A 203 -17.52 -5.79 -10.40
N LEU A 204 -17.00 -6.35 -9.32
CA LEU A 204 -15.60 -6.73 -9.18
C LEU A 204 -15.40 -8.15 -9.69
N ASP A 205 -14.99 -8.27 -10.95
CA ASP A 205 -14.66 -9.57 -11.55
C ASP A 205 -13.44 -10.22 -10.85
N PRO A 206 -13.46 -11.54 -10.58
CA PRO A 206 -12.30 -12.27 -10.08
C PRO A 206 -11.06 -12.08 -10.95
N ASP A 207 -9.90 -12.14 -10.33
CA ASP A 207 -8.58 -11.95 -10.95
C ASP A 207 -8.28 -10.56 -11.53
N GLU A 208 -9.29 -9.69 -11.69
CA GLU A 208 -9.12 -8.31 -12.14
C GLU A 208 -8.61 -7.41 -11.02
N PHE A 209 -7.92 -6.34 -11.44
CA PHE A 209 -7.34 -5.35 -10.54
C PHE A 209 -7.89 -3.96 -10.82
N TYR A 210 -8.37 -3.31 -9.76
CA TYR A 210 -9.05 -2.02 -9.85
C TYR A 210 -8.31 -0.96 -9.04
N ILE A 211 -8.21 0.24 -9.60
CA ILE A 211 -7.87 1.45 -8.85
C ILE A 211 -9.13 2.30 -8.73
N LEU A 212 -9.59 2.46 -7.49
CA LEU A 212 -10.76 3.24 -7.12
C LEU A 212 -10.37 4.33 -6.13
N VAL A 213 -11.35 5.09 -5.64
CA VAL A 213 -11.12 6.23 -4.73
C VAL A 213 -12.17 6.29 -3.63
N SER A 214 -11.78 6.77 -2.45
CA SER A 214 -12.70 6.98 -1.34
C SER A 214 -13.71 8.08 -1.65
N ARG A 215 -14.90 7.95 -1.08
CA ARG A 215 -15.93 8.98 -1.09
C ARG A 215 -15.55 10.15 -0.18
N GLU A 216 -14.98 9.83 0.97
CA GLU A 216 -14.53 10.78 1.97
C GLU A 216 -13.19 11.41 1.55
N ALA A 217 -13.07 12.72 1.72
CA ALA A 217 -11.76 13.36 1.83
C ALA A 217 -11.25 13.20 3.26
N LEU A 218 -9.97 12.86 3.39
CA LEU A 218 -9.31 12.43 4.61
C LEU A 218 -8.14 13.37 4.91
N ALA A 219 -7.89 13.60 6.19
CA ALA A 219 -6.75 14.38 6.66
C ALA A 219 -6.00 13.69 7.79
N ILE A 220 -4.67 13.70 7.72
CA ILE A 220 -3.76 13.19 8.75
C ILE A 220 -3.00 14.38 9.32
N PRO A 221 -3.22 14.74 10.60
CA PRO A 221 -2.50 15.83 11.25
C PRO A 221 -0.97 15.62 11.23
N PRO A 222 -0.16 16.69 11.24
CA PRO A 222 1.30 16.61 11.10
C PRO A 222 2.03 15.83 12.21
N ASP A 223 1.41 15.66 13.38
CA ASP A 223 1.94 14.92 14.53
C ASP A 223 1.38 13.50 14.64
N HIS A 224 0.62 13.06 13.63
CA HIS A 224 0.04 11.72 13.54
C HIS A 224 0.43 11.04 12.25
N ALA A 225 0.41 9.72 12.27
CA ALA A 225 0.39 8.90 11.07
C ALA A 225 -0.86 8.02 11.10
N ALA A 226 -1.22 7.46 9.96
CA ALA A 226 -2.26 6.43 9.92
C ALA A 226 -1.83 5.21 9.11
N GLU A 227 -2.53 4.11 9.33
CA GLU A 227 -2.41 2.86 8.57
C GLU A 227 -3.81 2.40 8.20
N MET A 228 -3.99 2.03 6.93
CA MET A 228 -5.23 1.45 6.46
C MET A 228 -5.31 -0.01 6.89
N VAL A 229 -6.39 -0.37 7.58
CA VAL A 229 -6.71 -1.75 7.93
C VAL A 229 -7.99 -2.18 7.19
N PRO A 230 -8.04 -3.41 6.66
CA PRO A 230 -9.27 -3.94 6.09
C PRO A 230 -10.37 -4.03 7.16
N ILE A 231 -11.63 -3.86 6.74
CA ILE A 231 -12.78 -4.27 7.56
C ILE A 231 -12.71 -5.78 7.73
N ASP A 232 -13.14 -6.26 8.90
CA ASP A 232 -13.14 -7.66 9.33
C ASP A 232 -13.23 -8.66 8.14
N PRO A 233 -12.26 -9.59 7.99
CA PRO A 233 -12.24 -10.60 6.94
C PRO A 233 -13.52 -11.43 6.78
N LEU A 234 -14.39 -11.46 7.80
CA LEU A 234 -15.70 -12.11 7.78
C LEU A 234 -16.70 -11.44 6.81
N VAL A 235 -16.41 -10.25 6.26
CA VAL A 235 -17.19 -9.60 5.19
C VAL A 235 -16.84 -10.16 3.78
N GLY A 236 -16.02 -11.23 3.73
CA GLY A 236 -16.19 -12.31 2.75
C GLY A 236 -15.43 -12.18 1.44
N GLU A 237 -15.77 -11.25 0.56
CA GLU A 237 -15.59 -11.53 -0.89
C GLU A 237 -14.62 -10.61 -1.65
N PHE A 238 -14.28 -9.45 -1.08
CA PHE A 238 -13.26 -8.56 -1.65
C PHE A 238 -12.32 -8.01 -0.58
N ARG A 239 -11.16 -7.51 -1.01
CA ARG A 239 -10.21 -6.83 -0.13
C ARG A 239 -9.77 -5.53 -0.78
N VAL A 240 -9.51 -4.50 0.03
CA VAL A 240 -8.57 -3.46 -0.38
C VAL A 240 -7.19 -4.11 -0.28
N HIS A 241 -6.64 -4.45 -1.44
CA HIS A 241 -5.29 -4.97 -1.54
C HIS A 241 -4.31 -3.84 -1.21
N TYR A 242 -3.18 -4.18 -0.58
CA TYR A 242 -2.11 -3.22 -0.29
C TYR A 242 -2.46 -2.09 0.70
N ALA A 243 -3.23 -2.43 1.75
CA ALA A 243 -3.25 -1.71 3.04
C ALA A 243 -1.91 -1.02 3.34
N GLY A 244 -1.94 0.31 3.37
CA GLY A 244 -0.73 1.13 3.30
C GLY A 244 -0.65 2.19 4.40
N PHE A 245 0.54 2.76 4.51
CA PHE A 245 0.82 3.88 5.37
C PHE A 245 0.30 5.19 4.79
N PHE A 246 -0.36 5.97 5.64
CA PHE A 246 -0.66 7.37 5.41
C PHE A 246 0.31 8.21 6.24
N ASP A 247 0.97 9.14 5.56
CA ASP A 247 2.04 9.95 6.14
C ASP A 247 1.48 11.23 6.80
N PRO A 248 2.21 11.79 7.79
CA PRO A 248 1.79 13.00 8.49
C PRO A 248 1.65 14.18 7.54
N GLY A 249 0.50 14.85 7.56
CA GLY A 249 0.16 15.96 6.67
C GLY A 249 -0.65 15.58 5.43
N PHE A 250 -0.90 14.28 5.17
CA PHE A 250 -1.76 13.87 4.06
C PHE A 250 -3.13 14.55 4.16
N GLY A 251 -3.56 15.25 3.09
CA GLY A 251 -4.87 15.91 3.03
C GLY A 251 -5.14 16.99 4.09
N TYR A 252 -4.15 17.34 4.91
CA TYR A 252 -4.27 18.30 6.00
C TYR A 252 -3.84 19.70 5.55
N GLU A 253 -4.67 20.69 5.87
CA GLU A 253 -4.30 22.10 5.77
C GLU A 253 -4.85 22.84 7.00
N PRO A 254 -4.04 23.63 7.72
CA PRO A 254 -4.48 24.32 8.93
C PRO A 254 -5.75 25.15 8.71
N GLY A 255 -6.77 24.91 9.53
CA GLY A 255 -8.03 25.66 9.50
C GLY A 255 -8.93 25.38 8.29
N LYS A 256 -8.61 24.37 7.47
CA LYS A 256 -9.42 23.98 6.31
C LYS A 256 -9.95 22.54 6.46
N PRO A 257 -11.08 22.23 5.80
CA PRO A 257 -11.56 20.86 5.75
C PRO A 257 -10.58 19.95 5.00
N PRO A 258 -10.63 18.62 5.25
CA PRO A 258 -9.89 17.63 4.49
C PRO A 258 -10.13 17.77 2.98
N ALA A 259 -9.07 17.54 2.19
CA ALA A 259 -9.11 17.80 0.76
C ALA A 259 -8.56 16.65 -0.11
N ALA A 260 -8.02 15.58 0.48
CA ALA A 260 -7.42 14.48 -0.25
C ALA A 260 -8.20 13.18 -0.06
N ARG A 261 -8.47 12.47 -1.14
CA ARG A 261 -9.15 11.17 -1.10
C ARG A 261 -8.13 10.04 -1.12
N GLY A 262 -8.44 8.97 -0.39
CA GLY A 262 -7.67 7.73 -0.43
C GLY A 262 -7.85 7.07 -1.80
N VAL A 263 -6.75 6.81 -2.50
CA VAL A 263 -6.77 5.94 -3.69
C VAL A 263 -6.59 4.51 -3.22
N LEU A 264 -7.34 3.60 -3.84
CA LEU A 264 -7.61 2.27 -3.31
C LEU A 264 -7.34 1.23 -4.37
N GLU A 265 -6.53 0.26 -4.02
CA GLU A 265 -6.25 -0.91 -4.84
C GLU A 265 -7.20 -2.04 -4.44
N VAL A 266 -8.11 -2.44 -5.34
CA VAL A 266 -9.20 -3.38 -5.01
C VAL A 266 -9.12 -4.61 -5.90
N ARG A 267 -9.34 -5.79 -5.31
CA ARG A 267 -9.60 -7.05 -6.03
C ARG A 267 -10.70 -7.82 -5.31
N SER A 268 -11.51 -8.56 -6.07
CA SER A 268 -12.31 -9.65 -5.52
C SER A 268 -11.46 -10.92 -5.44
N ARG A 269 -11.90 -11.88 -4.63
CA ARG A 269 -11.19 -13.14 -4.42
C ARG A 269 -11.58 -14.18 -5.46
N GLU A 270 -12.64 -14.93 -5.18
CA GLU A 270 -13.00 -16.14 -5.91
C GLU A 270 -14.30 -15.99 -6.70
N VAL A 271 -15.22 -15.14 -6.20
CA VAL A 271 -16.53 -14.89 -6.81
C VAL A 271 -16.67 -13.42 -7.20
N PRO A 272 -17.42 -13.12 -8.28
CA PRO A 272 -17.78 -11.74 -8.59
C PRO A 272 -18.51 -11.08 -7.42
N PHE A 273 -18.15 -9.85 -7.09
CA PHE A 273 -18.76 -9.09 -6.00
C PHE A 273 -19.33 -7.78 -6.50
N ILE A 274 -20.58 -7.47 -6.17
CA ILE A 274 -21.19 -6.17 -6.50
C ILE A 274 -20.81 -5.18 -5.40
N LEU A 275 -19.97 -4.22 -5.75
CA LEU A 275 -19.61 -3.11 -4.87
C LEU A 275 -20.59 -1.95 -5.09
N GLU A 276 -21.15 -1.43 -4.01
CA GLU A 276 -22.11 -0.31 -4.05
C GLU A 276 -21.47 0.99 -3.56
N HIS A 277 -21.89 2.12 -4.14
CA HIS A 277 -21.44 3.44 -3.69
C HIS A 277 -21.74 3.65 -2.20
N GLY A 278 -20.75 4.15 -1.45
CA GLY A 278 -20.89 4.41 -0.02
C GLY A 278 -20.73 3.18 0.86
N GLN A 279 -20.48 2.00 0.29
CA GLN A 279 -20.07 0.84 1.05
C GLN A 279 -18.72 1.10 1.73
N ILE A 280 -18.64 0.86 3.04
CA ILE A 280 -17.41 1.00 3.81
C ILE A 280 -16.43 -0.09 3.37
N ILE A 281 -15.18 0.28 3.14
CA ILE A 281 -14.15 -0.60 2.56
C ILE A 281 -12.92 -0.78 3.44
N GLY A 282 -12.71 0.11 4.41
CA GLY A 282 -11.54 0.09 5.27
C GLY A 282 -11.70 1.04 6.44
N ARG A 283 -10.73 0.95 7.36
CA ARG A 283 -10.58 1.89 8.45
C ARG A 283 -9.15 2.43 8.49
N LEU A 284 -8.98 3.68 8.86
CA LEU A 284 -7.69 4.26 9.18
C LEU A 284 -7.46 4.19 10.70
N VAL A 285 -6.42 3.46 11.10
CA VAL A 285 -5.93 3.43 12.47
C VAL A 285 -4.85 4.49 12.60
N PHE A 286 -5.03 5.40 13.55
CA PHE A 286 -4.11 6.50 13.80
C PHE A 286 -3.07 6.13 14.86
N GLU A 287 -1.87 6.65 14.70
CA GLU A 287 -0.79 6.56 15.68
C GLU A 287 -0.16 7.95 15.86
N ARG A 288 0.19 8.29 17.10
CA ARG A 288 0.90 9.54 17.37
C ARG A 288 2.39 9.36 17.12
N LEU A 289 3.02 10.33 16.47
CA LEU A 289 4.47 10.36 16.26
C LEU A 289 5.21 10.66 17.57
N THR A 290 6.47 10.22 17.65
CA THR A 290 7.34 10.61 18.77
C THR A 290 7.67 12.09 18.74
N ASP A 291 7.90 12.61 17.53
CA ASP A 291 8.17 14.02 17.25
C ASP A 291 7.58 14.37 15.87
N PRO A 292 7.17 15.63 15.62
CA PRO A 292 6.78 16.08 14.29
C PRO A 292 7.93 15.88 13.29
N PRO A 293 7.65 15.44 12.05
CA PRO A 293 8.70 15.26 11.06
C PRO A 293 9.23 16.64 10.62
N PRO A 294 10.53 16.74 10.26
CA PRO A 294 11.11 18.01 9.79
C PRO A 294 10.44 18.47 8.48
N ASP A 295 10.00 17.52 7.65
CA ASP A 295 9.22 17.76 6.45
C ASP A 295 7.85 17.10 6.60
N VAL A 296 6.79 17.90 6.53
CA VAL A 296 5.40 17.42 6.59
C VAL A 296 4.88 17.28 5.15
N TYR A 297 4.10 16.24 4.88
CA TYR A 297 3.48 16.08 3.56
C TYR A 297 2.62 17.31 3.21
N GLY A 298 2.74 17.78 1.96
CA GLY A 298 1.99 18.93 1.46
C GLY A 298 2.64 20.30 1.71
N SER A 299 3.39 20.49 2.81
CA SER A 299 4.18 21.71 3.02
C SER A 299 5.62 21.49 2.57
N GLY A 300 5.91 21.80 1.30
CA GLY A 300 7.26 21.75 0.72
C GLY A 300 7.61 20.47 -0.05
N ILE A 301 7.06 19.31 0.34
CA ILE A 301 7.11 18.09 -0.48
C ILE A 301 5.94 18.14 -1.48
N GLY A 302 6.26 18.37 -2.75
CA GLY A 302 5.35 18.68 -3.86
C GLY A 302 3.88 18.21 -3.74
N SER A 303 2.98 19.12 -4.12
CA SER A 303 1.50 19.16 -4.05
C SER A 303 0.69 17.94 -4.52
N ASN A 304 1.31 16.81 -4.81
CA ASN A 304 0.67 15.61 -5.34
C ASN A 304 -0.41 15.00 -4.43
N TYR A 305 -0.47 15.38 -3.15
CA TYR A 305 -1.26 14.73 -2.11
C TYR A 305 -2.20 15.66 -1.31
N GLN A 306 -2.14 16.98 -1.49
CA GLN A 306 -3.05 17.91 -0.76
C GLN A 306 -4.47 17.94 -1.35
N ARG A 307 -4.62 17.56 -2.63
CA ARG A 307 -5.91 17.43 -3.31
C ARG A 307 -5.94 16.18 -4.17
N GLN A 308 -5.51 15.06 -3.59
CA GLN A 308 -5.46 13.81 -4.32
C GLN A 308 -6.88 13.35 -4.65
N GLY A 309 -7.16 13.15 -5.94
CA GLY A 309 -8.32 12.42 -6.45
C GLY A 309 -7.91 11.06 -7.01
N LEU A 310 -8.75 10.50 -7.89
CA LEU A 310 -8.43 9.27 -8.62
C LEU A 310 -7.10 9.43 -9.38
N LYS A 311 -6.12 8.58 -9.07
CA LYS A 311 -4.75 8.70 -9.62
C LYS A 311 -4.08 7.34 -9.78
N LEU A 312 -3.49 7.10 -10.95
CA LEU A 312 -2.62 5.95 -11.22
C LEU A 312 -1.24 6.11 -10.56
N SER A 313 -0.40 5.08 -10.65
CA SER A 313 0.97 5.14 -10.14
C SER A 313 1.81 6.24 -10.81
N LYS A 314 2.88 6.68 -10.15
CA LYS A 314 3.83 7.69 -10.66
C LYS A 314 4.48 7.32 -12.00
N HIS A 315 4.41 6.06 -12.42
CA HIS A 315 5.00 5.55 -13.67
C HIS A 315 4.28 6.06 -14.92
N PHE A 316 3.01 6.44 -14.77
CA PHE A 316 2.17 6.86 -15.87
C PHE A 316 2.18 8.38 -16.04
N LYS A 317 2.03 8.84 -17.28
CA LYS A 317 1.71 10.23 -17.60
C LYS A 317 0.35 10.59 -17.00
N LEU A 318 0.11 11.89 -16.81
CA LEU A 318 -1.21 12.33 -16.38
C LEU A 318 -2.22 12.00 -17.51
N PRO A 319 -3.29 11.26 -17.21
CA PRO A 319 -4.38 10.99 -18.15
C PRO A 319 -5.23 12.23 -18.42
#